data_AF-A0A7R9UEM2-F1
#
_entry.id   AF-A0A7R9UEM2-F1
#
_cell.length_a   1.000
_cell.length_b   1.000
_cell.length_c   1.000
_cell.angle_alpha   90.00
_cell.angle_beta   90.00
_cell.angle_gamma   90.00
#
_symmetry.space_group_name_H-M   'P 1'
#
loop_
_entity.id
_entity.type
_entity.pdbx_description
1 polymer ?
#
loop_
_entity_poly.entity_id
_entity_poly.type
_entity_poly.pdbx_seq_one_letter_code
_entity_poly.pdbx_strand_id
1 'polypeptide(L)'
;WSYELCPRANVTQFHERVRRGKRRNPVYQLGALEEESVHVALDDSSHPVLLLQYRNGSFCRSASGQSLRRSATVEMRCCAPDSAGIQEISEPVPCVYMLHACDSAVCDIDLAPEDLRRLGEPVVTDGRTLGATERREYREEVRTCAG
;
A
#
# COMPACT_ATOMS: atom_id res chain seq x y z
N TRP A 1 0.58 -5.37 -15.87
CA TRP A 1 0.63 -5.96 -14.52
C TRP A 1 -0.53 -5.39 -13.75
N SER A 2 -1.18 -6.21 -12.92
CA SER A 2 -2.21 -5.82 -11.97
C SER A 2 -1.60 -5.84 -10.57
N TYR A 3 -2.08 -4.98 -9.68
CA TYR A 3 -1.53 -4.79 -8.35
C TYR A 3 -2.65 -4.83 -7.32
N GLU A 4 -2.37 -5.41 -6.17
CA GLU A 4 -3.27 -5.44 -5.03
C GLU A 4 -2.54 -4.90 -3.81
N LEU A 5 -3.14 -3.91 -3.17
CA LEU A 5 -2.66 -3.28 -1.94
C LEU A 5 -3.63 -3.65 -0.82
N CYS A 6 -3.13 -4.39 0.16
CA CYS A 6 -3.84 -4.63 1.41
C CYS A 6 -3.11 -3.87 2.53
N PRO A 7 -3.62 -2.68 2.96
CA PRO A 7 -2.87 -1.69 3.73
C PRO A 7 -2.26 -2.19 5.06
N ARG A 8 -2.77 -3.30 5.59
CA ARG A 8 -2.33 -3.92 6.87
C ARG A 8 -1.64 -5.28 6.69
N ALA A 9 -1.38 -5.69 5.45
CA ALA A 9 -0.91 -7.03 5.17
C ALA A 9 0.25 -7.04 4.17
N ASN A 10 -0.04 -6.86 2.89
CA ASN A 10 0.96 -7.00 1.85
C ASN A 10 0.59 -6.19 0.59
N VAL A 11 1.59 -6.06 -0.28
CA VAL A 11 1.40 -5.60 -1.64
C VAL A 11 1.74 -6.76 -2.57
N THR A 12 0.88 -7.03 -3.55
CA THR A 12 1.11 -8.08 -4.54
C THR A 12 1.01 -7.55 -5.97
N GLN A 13 1.70 -8.26 -6.88
CA GLN A 13 1.72 -8.01 -8.31
C GLN A 13 1.37 -9.31 -9.03
N PHE A 14 0.45 -9.25 -9.99
CA PHE A 14 0.04 -10.42 -10.78
C PHE A 14 -0.33 -10.02 -12.20
N HIS A 15 -0.54 -11.00 -13.07
CA HIS A 15 -1.17 -10.77 -14.37
C HIS A 15 -2.63 -11.19 -14.29
N GLU A 16 -3.55 -10.35 -14.72
CA GLU A 16 -4.90 -10.80 -15.07
C GLU A 16 -4.88 -11.42 -16.47
N ARG A 17 -5.23 -12.70 -16.56
CA ARG A 17 -5.61 -13.32 -17.83
C ARG A 17 -7.00 -13.88 -17.68
N VAL A 18 -7.97 -13.23 -18.30
CA VAL A 18 -9.31 -13.79 -18.51
C VAL A 18 -9.21 -14.89 -19.56
N ARG A 19 -8.88 -16.13 -19.16
CA ARG A 19 -9.07 -17.29 -20.04
C ARG A 19 -9.60 -18.50 -19.28
N ARG A 20 -10.81 -18.90 -19.70
CA ARG A 20 -11.44 -20.22 -19.61
C ARG A 20 -10.52 -21.30 -19.03
N GLY A 21 -10.70 -21.59 -17.74
CA GLY A 21 -10.60 -22.97 -17.26
C GLY A 21 -9.33 -23.45 -16.56
N LYS A 22 -8.20 -22.74 -16.59
CA LYS A 22 -7.04 -22.90 -15.66
C LYS A 22 -5.77 -22.29 -16.26
N ARG A 23 -5.24 -21.29 -15.57
CA ARG A 23 -3.79 -21.04 -15.38
C ARG A 23 -3.67 -20.08 -14.21
N ARG A 24 -3.18 -20.56 -13.06
CA ARG A 24 -2.80 -19.70 -11.93
C ARG A 24 -1.67 -18.82 -12.44
N ASN A 25 -1.92 -17.51 -12.58
CA ASN A 25 -0.86 -16.58 -12.92
C ASN A 25 0.07 -16.46 -11.70
N PRO A 26 1.40 -16.35 -11.90
CA PRO A 26 2.31 -16.14 -10.79
C PRO A 26 1.94 -14.83 -10.08
N VAL A 27 1.78 -14.92 -8.76
CA VAL A 27 1.60 -13.77 -7.87
C VAL A 27 2.96 -13.48 -7.23
N TYR A 28 3.45 -12.26 -7.42
CA TYR A 28 4.68 -11.78 -6.83
C TYR A 28 4.34 -10.91 -5.63
N GLN A 29 4.82 -11.27 -4.45
CA GLN A 29 4.73 -10.41 -3.28
C GLN A 29 5.76 -9.28 -3.44
N LEU A 30 5.31 -8.02 -3.38
CA LEU A 30 6.21 -6.86 -3.36
C LEU A 30 6.72 -6.59 -1.95
N GLY A 31 5.94 -6.96 -0.92
CA GLY A 31 6.39 -6.99 0.47
C GLY A 31 5.23 -7.26 1.42
N ALA A 32 5.56 -7.45 2.70
CA ALA A 32 4.61 -7.46 3.81
C ALA A 32 4.83 -6.21 4.68
N LEU A 33 3.75 -5.69 5.28
CA LEU A 33 3.85 -4.58 6.22
C LEU A 33 4.59 -5.07 7.47
N GLU A 34 5.54 -4.27 7.98
CA GLU A 34 6.22 -4.52 9.25
C GLU A 34 5.58 -3.60 10.32
N GLU A 35 5.41 -4.07 11.57
CA GLU A 35 4.65 -3.32 12.60
C GLU A 35 5.17 -1.89 12.86
N GLU A 36 6.45 -1.63 12.61
CA GLU A 36 7.11 -0.33 12.80
C GLU A 36 7.23 0.50 11.51
N SER A 37 6.54 0.13 10.43
CA SER A 37 6.78 0.73 9.11
C SER A 37 5.72 1.73 8.63
N VAL A 38 4.89 2.22 9.54
CA VAL A 38 3.89 3.26 9.29
C VAL A 38 4.44 4.59 9.79
N HIS A 39 4.70 5.53 8.88
CA HIS A 39 5.04 6.90 9.23
C HIS A 39 3.92 7.83 8.81
N VAL A 40 3.70 8.88 9.59
CA VAL A 40 2.81 9.97 9.20
C VAL A 40 3.65 11.17 8.80
N ALA A 41 3.30 11.74 7.66
CA ALA A 41 3.76 13.04 7.19
C ALA A 41 2.55 13.96 6.96
N LEU A 42 2.81 15.23 6.69
CA LEU A 42 1.81 16.16 6.16
C LEU A 42 2.13 16.45 4.71
N ASP A 43 1.10 16.59 3.87
CA ASP A 43 1.26 17.16 2.54
C ASP A 43 1.33 18.70 2.58
N ASP A 44 1.52 19.32 1.41
CA ASP A 44 1.59 20.78 1.26
C ASP A 44 0.31 21.51 1.73
N SER A 45 -0.81 20.78 1.84
CA SER A 45 -2.10 21.28 2.30
C SER A 45 -2.39 20.93 3.77
N SER A 46 -1.38 20.45 4.52
CA SER A 46 -1.49 20.01 5.91
C SER A 46 -2.45 18.83 6.14
N HIS A 47 -2.72 18.02 5.11
CA HIS A 47 -3.43 16.77 5.28
C HIS A 47 -2.47 15.64 5.65
N PRO A 48 -2.91 14.67 6.46
CA PRO A 48 -2.09 13.50 6.79
C PRO A 48 -1.78 12.67 5.55
N VAL A 49 -0.53 12.21 5.48
CA VAL A 49 -0.04 11.25 4.50
C VAL A 49 0.56 10.07 5.25
N LEU A 50 0.08 8.86 4.96
CA LEU A 50 0.66 7.64 5.52
C LEU A 50 1.74 7.11 4.57
N LEU A 51 2.95 6.94 5.10
CA LEU A 51 4.04 6.26 4.41
C LEU A 51 4.16 4.85 5.00
N LEU A 52 3.73 3.86 4.24
CA LEU A 52 3.72 2.45 4.63
C LEU A 52 4.88 1.73 3.93
N GLN A 53 5.81 1.14 4.68
CA GLN A 53 6.88 0.35 4.08
C GLN A 53 6.57 -1.15 4.11
N TYR A 54 6.66 -1.78 2.95
CA TYR A 54 6.47 -3.20 2.76
C TYR A 54 7.80 -3.83 2.37
N ARG A 55 8.25 -4.82 3.14
CA ARG A 55 9.58 -5.44 2.96
C ARG A 55 9.47 -6.94 2.77
N ASN A 56 10.61 -7.57 2.50
CA ASN A 56 10.73 -9.03 2.44
C ASN A 56 9.82 -9.72 1.40
N GLY A 57 9.59 -9.07 0.26
CA GLY A 57 8.82 -9.62 -0.84
C GLY A 57 9.50 -10.83 -1.52
N SER A 58 8.88 -11.26 -2.61
CA SER A 58 9.40 -12.31 -3.48
C SER A 58 10.77 -11.94 -4.06
N PHE A 59 11.61 -12.94 -4.34
CA PHE A 59 12.90 -12.71 -4.98
C PHE A 59 12.73 -12.21 -6.43
N CYS A 60 13.62 -11.31 -6.81
CA CYS A 60 13.80 -10.81 -8.16
C CYS A 60 15.30 -10.86 -8.51
N ARG A 61 15.63 -10.56 -9.76
CA ARG A 61 17.02 -10.51 -10.24
C ARG A 61 17.33 -9.10 -10.73
N SER A 62 18.39 -8.49 -10.20
CA SER A 62 18.88 -7.20 -10.67
C SER A 62 19.52 -7.31 -12.06
N ALA A 63 19.82 -6.16 -12.68
CA ALA A 63 20.58 -6.11 -13.92
C ALA A 63 22.00 -6.73 -13.80
N SER A 64 22.59 -6.71 -12.60
CA SER A 64 23.87 -7.36 -12.29
C SER A 64 23.76 -8.86 -11.99
N GLY A 65 22.56 -9.45 -12.05
CA GLY A 65 22.33 -10.86 -11.75
C GLY A 65 22.17 -11.17 -10.26
N GLN A 66 22.33 -10.18 -9.38
CA GLN A 66 22.13 -10.33 -7.93
C GLN A 66 20.66 -10.65 -7.63
N SER A 67 20.43 -11.59 -6.72
CA SER A 67 19.08 -11.85 -6.22
C SER A 67 18.74 -10.85 -5.13
N LEU A 68 17.69 -10.07 -5.34
CA LEU A 68 17.18 -9.08 -4.40
C LEU A 68 15.78 -9.48 -3.92
N ARG A 69 15.39 -8.99 -2.75
CA ARG A 69 14.01 -9.08 -2.27
C ARG A 69 13.24 -7.86 -2.77
N ARG A 70 12.02 -8.08 -3.27
CA ARG A 70 11.14 -6.95 -3.56
C ARG A 70 10.79 -6.21 -2.28
N SER A 71 10.60 -4.90 -2.40
CA SER A 71 10.03 -4.04 -1.37
C SER A 71 9.15 -2.98 -2.01
N ALA A 72 8.19 -2.45 -1.28
CA ALA A 72 7.35 -1.35 -1.74
C ALA A 72 7.21 -0.28 -0.66
N THR A 73 7.20 0.98 -1.06
CA THR A 73 6.73 2.07 -0.22
C THR A 73 5.40 2.53 -0.78
N VAL A 74 4.38 2.63 0.07
CA VAL A 74 3.07 3.14 -0.30
C VAL A 74 2.88 4.48 0.39
N GLU A 75 2.71 5.53 -0.41
CA GLU A 75 2.26 6.83 0.04
C GLU A 75 0.74 6.89 -0.11
N MET A 76 0.03 6.89 1.02
CA MET A 76 -1.42 6.90 1.06
C MET A 76 -1.93 8.27 1.50
N ARG A 77 -2.78 8.87 0.66
CA ARG A 77 -3.36 10.20 0.89
C ARG A 77 -4.88 10.15 1.06
N CYS A 78 -5.45 11.20 1.64
CA CYS A 78 -6.88 11.45 1.63
C CYS A 78 -7.39 11.66 0.19
N CYS A 79 -8.54 11.08 -0.15
CA CYS A 79 -9.28 11.39 -1.37
C CYS A 79 -10.78 11.15 -1.18
N ALA A 80 -11.58 11.55 -2.18
CA ALA A 80 -12.99 11.23 -2.19
C ALA A 80 -13.21 9.70 -2.22
N PRO A 81 -14.26 9.16 -1.57
CA PRO A 81 -14.45 7.71 -1.45
C PRO A 81 -14.53 6.95 -2.78
N ASP A 82 -15.00 7.61 -3.84
CA ASP A 82 -15.10 7.07 -5.20
C ASP A 82 -13.76 7.00 -5.94
N SER A 83 -12.74 7.67 -5.41
CA SER A 83 -11.40 7.75 -5.97
C SER A 83 -10.42 6.78 -5.31
N ALA A 84 -10.86 6.03 -4.29
CA ALA A 84 -9.99 5.16 -3.50
C ALA A 84 -9.31 4.08 -4.34
N GLY A 85 -8.02 3.85 -4.06
CA GLY A 85 -7.21 2.85 -4.76
C GLY A 85 -5.80 3.32 -5.10
N ILE A 86 -5.06 2.46 -5.81
CA ILE A 86 -3.72 2.76 -6.32
C ILE A 86 -3.87 3.72 -7.51
N GLN A 87 -3.31 4.93 -7.38
CA GLN A 87 -3.33 5.97 -8.41
C GLN A 87 -2.14 5.84 -9.34
N GLU A 88 -0.97 5.55 -8.78
CA GLU A 88 0.28 5.44 -9.54
C GLU A 88 1.17 4.36 -8.95
N ILE A 89 1.96 3.73 -9.83
CA ILE A 89 3.02 2.82 -9.46
C ILE A 89 4.26 3.04 -10.31
N SER A 90 5.42 3.06 -9.65
CA SER A 90 6.73 3.12 -10.30
C SER A 90 7.69 2.11 -9.69
N GLU A 91 8.68 1.69 -10.49
CA GLU A 91 9.81 0.87 -10.06
C GLU A 91 11.09 1.69 -10.29
N PRO A 92 11.40 2.66 -9.41
CA PRO A 92 12.51 3.60 -9.60
C PRO A 92 13.88 2.92 -9.68
N VAL A 93 14.05 1.82 -8.94
CA VAL A 93 15.20 0.92 -9.06
C VAL A 93 14.69 -0.53 -9.06
N PRO A 94 15.45 -1.48 -9.66
CA PRO A 94 14.98 -2.85 -9.76
C PRO A 94 14.51 -3.42 -8.41
N CYS A 95 13.29 -3.94 -8.41
CA CYS A 95 12.61 -4.58 -7.29
C CYS A 95 12.16 -3.69 -6.13
N VAL A 96 12.38 -2.38 -6.22
CA VAL A 96 11.86 -1.42 -5.25
C VAL A 96 10.73 -0.66 -5.91
N TYR A 97 9.55 -0.73 -5.32
CA TYR A 97 8.34 -0.13 -5.85
C TYR A 97 7.94 1.08 -5.03
N MET A 98 7.44 2.12 -5.69
CA MET A 98 6.75 3.25 -5.07
C MET A 98 5.31 3.26 -5.56
N LEU A 99 4.36 3.24 -4.65
CA LEU A 99 2.94 3.31 -4.95
C LEU A 99 2.38 4.59 -4.36
N HIS A 100 1.64 5.35 -5.16
CA HIS A 100 0.77 6.41 -4.67
C HIS A 100 -0.65 5.85 -4.64
N ALA A 101 -1.24 5.80 -3.46
CA ALA A 101 -2.59 5.34 -3.24
C ALA A 101 -3.39 6.40 -2.50
N CYS A 102 -4.71 6.28 -2.55
CA CYS A 102 -5.56 7.13 -1.75
C CYS A 102 -6.71 6.34 -1.14
N ASP A 103 -7.16 6.80 0.02
CA ASP A 103 -8.28 6.24 0.76
C ASP A 103 -8.94 7.36 1.59
N SER A 104 -10.28 7.42 1.59
CA SER A 104 -11.01 8.42 2.36
C SER A 104 -10.80 8.27 3.87
N ALA A 105 -10.46 7.08 4.36
CA ALA A 105 -10.19 6.85 5.78
C ALA A 105 -8.95 7.61 6.28
N VAL A 106 -8.06 8.04 5.37
CA VAL A 106 -6.91 8.90 5.74
C VAL A 106 -7.36 10.31 6.08
N CYS A 107 -8.47 10.79 5.52
CA CYS A 107 -9.00 12.13 5.77
C CYS A 107 -9.38 12.36 7.24
N ASP A 108 -9.80 11.29 7.93
CA ASP A 108 -10.30 11.33 9.31
C ASP A 108 -9.20 11.02 10.34
N ILE A 109 -7.93 10.98 9.93
CA ILE A 109 -6.82 10.77 10.86
C ILE A 109 -6.59 12.08 11.63
N ASP A 110 -7.16 12.14 12.83
CA ASP A 110 -6.85 13.16 13.82
C ASP A 110 -5.42 12.95 14.35
N LEU A 111 -4.47 13.74 13.85
CA LEU A 111 -3.12 13.77 14.40
C LEU A 111 -3.14 14.55 15.71
N ALA A 112 -2.79 13.86 16.81
CA ALA A 112 -2.62 14.58 18.06
C ALA A 112 -1.46 15.57 17.93
N PRO A 113 -1.47 16.71 18.65
CA PRO A 113 -0.36 17.65 18.64
C PRO A 113 1.00 17.04 19.01
N GLU A 114 1.00 15.90 19.72
CA GLU A 114 2.19 15.12 20.06
C GLU A 114 2.71 14.29 18.88
N ASP A 115 1.83 13.79 18.01
CA ASP A 115 2.19 13.06 16.78
C ASP A 115 2.77 14.01 15.74
N LEU A 116 2.27 15.25 15.69
CA LEU A 116 2.84 16.32 14.86
C LEU A 116 4.29 16.67 15.25
N ARG A 117 4.68 16.44 16.52
CA ARG A 117 6.07 16.64 16.99
C ARG A 117 6.99 15.47 16.61
N ARG A 118 6.43 14.34 16.19
CA ARG A 118 7.13 13.11 15.81
C ARG A 118 7.03 12.81 14.31
N LEU A 119 6.61 13.79 13.48
CA LEU A 119 6.57 13.62 12.03
C LEU A 119 7.93 13.13 11.50
N GLY A 120 7.92 11.98 10.83
CA GLY A 120 9.13 11.28 10.36
C GLY A 120 9.60 10.11 11.23
N GLU A 121 9.07 9.94 12.43
CA GLU A 121 9.24 8.73 13.26
C GLU A 121 8.09 7.73 13.00
N PRO A 122 8.30 6.42 13.22
CA PRO A 122 7.22 5.45 13.06
C PRO A 122 6.11 5.71 14.07
N VAL A 123 4.88 5.83 13.58
CA VAL A 123 3.69 6.03 14.41
C VAL A 123 3.20 4.68 14.87
N VAL A 124 3.52 4.34 16.12
CA VAL A 124 2.90 3.22 16.82
C VAL A 124 1.47 3.63 17.15
N THR A 125 0.53 3.32 16.24
CA THR A 125 -0.89 3.54 16.53
C THR A 125 -1.32 2.55 17.61
N ASP A 126 -1.67 3.09 18.77
CA ASP A 126 -2.01 2.33 19.97
C ASP A 126 -3.40 1.68 19.79
N GLY A 127 -3.44 0.53 19.11
CA GLY A 127 -4.57 -0.41 19.05
C GLY A 127 -5.93 0.12 18.57
N ARG A 128 -6.06 1.38 18.12
CA ARG A 128 -7.33 1.96 17.71
C ARG A 128 -7.76 1.37 16.38
N THR A 129 -8.74 0.48 16.49
CA THR A 129 -9.42 -0.16 15.38
C THR A 129 -10.12 0.90 14.53
N LEU A 130 -9.55 1.27 13.37
CA LEU A 130 -10.33 1.94 12.32
C LEU A 130 -11.54 1.05 12.02
N GLY A 131 -12.72 1.59 12.30
CA GLY A 131 -13.99 0.88 12.24
C GLY A 131 -14.23 0.29 10.85
N ALA A 132 -14.47 -1.01 10.80
CA ALA A 132 -15.05 -1.65 9.63
C ALA A 132 -16.47 -1.10 9.44
N THR A 133 -16.71 -0.37 8.36
CA THR A 133 -18.07 -0.05 7.91
C THR A 133 -18.27 -0.52 6.49
N GLU A 134 -19.48 -1.01 6.24
CA GLU A 134 -19.83 -2.02 5.24
C GLU A 134 -19.60 -1.67 3.76
N ARG A 135 -19.40 -2.75 3.01
CA ARG A 135 -19.23 -2.88 1.56
C ARG A 135 -20.33 -2.21 0.76
N ARG A 136 -19.94 -1.56 -0.35
CA ARG A 136 -20.65 -1.62 -1.65
C ARG A 136 -19.62 -1.52 -2.79
N GLU A 137 -19.86 -2.29 -3.84
CA GLU A 137 -18.92 -2.70 -4.90
C GLU A 137 -19.17 -1.96 -6.23
N TYR A 138 -18.18 -2.06 -7.14
CA TYR A 138 -18.07 -1.68 -8.57
C TYR A 138 -17.29 -0.37 -8.88
N ARG A 139 -16.29 -0.28 -9.78
CA ARG A 139 -15.44 -1.17 -10.65
C ARG A 139 -14.37 -0.25 -11.29
N GLU A 140 -13.05 -0.46 -11.19
CA GLU A 140 -12.16 -1.39 -11.92
C GLU A 140 -11.10 -1.99 -10.98
N GLU A 141 -10.61 -3.21 -11.28
CA GLU A 141 -10.09 -4.23 -10.35
C GLU A 141 -8.93 -3.82 -9.39
N VAL A 142 -9.24 -3.04 -8.34
CA VAL A 142 -8.50 -3.02 -7.07
C VAL A 142 -9.31 -3.86 -6.09
N ARG A 143 -8.85 -5.09 -5.83
CA ARG A 143 -9.50 -5.98 -4.86
C ARG A 143 -8.99 -5.63 -3.48
N THR A 144 -9.90 -5.29 -2.57
CA THR A 144 -9.59 -5.28 -1.13
C THR A 144 -9.58 -6.73 -0.65
N CYS A 145 -8.60 -7.09 0.20
CA CYS A 145 -8.46 -8.45 0.71
C CYS A 145 -9.78 -8.96 1.32
N ALA A 146 -10.30 -10.09 0.82
CA ALA A 146 -11.39 -10.82 1.46
C ALA A 146 -10.85 -11.46 2.75
N GLY A 147 -11.31 -10.98 3.90
CA GLY A 147 -11.16 -11.66 5.19
C GLY A 147 -11.95 -12.95 5.25
#